data_AF-A0A0P9CTD7-F1
#
_entry.id   AF-A0A0P9CTD7-F1
#
_cell.length_a   1.000
_cell.length_b   1.000
_cell.length_c   1.000
_cell.angle_alpha   90.00
_cell.angle_beta   90.00
_cell.angle_gamma   90.00
#
_symmetry.space_group_name_H-M   'P 1'
#
loop_
_entity.id
_entity.type
_entity.pdbx_description
1 polymer ?
#
loop_
_entity_poly.entity_id
_entity_poly.type
_entity_poly.pdbx_seq_one_letter_code
_entity_poly.pdbx_strand_id
1 'polypeptide(L)'
;MDYKDFKNYLIDELRLSPSTVNDTLRRMPYIENKSKSMEREDLQELVRNIWNTKSNKTANEYIKIINRWLLYKNEKPLKYFKEYETYTVKTCTEEEKNKLLLEASRGVPGRRPYSTFYLAQE
;
A
#
# COMPACT_ATOMS: atom_id res chain seq x y z
N MET A 1 21.17 -17.18 -0.22
CA MET A 1 21.39 -16.96 1.23
C MET A 1 20.52 -17.91 2.07
N ASP A 2 20.95 -18.41 3.23
CA ASP A 2 20.01 -19.02 4.20
C ASP A 2 19.35 -17.91 5.01
N TYR A 3 18.02 -17.86 4.99
CA TYR A 3 17.22 -16.85 5.68
C TYR A 3 16.78 -17.29 7.07
N LYS A 4 17.32 -18.38 7.62
CA LYS A 4 16.93 -18.93 8.93
C LYS A 4 17.05 -17.91 10.06
N ASP A 5 18.18 -17.20 10.16
CA ASP A 5 18.39 -16.20 11.21
C ASP A 5 17.48 -15.00 11.03
N PHE A 6 17.29 -14.56 9.79
CA PHE A 6 16.35 -13.50 9.46
C PHE A 6 14.90 -13.90 9.77
N LYS A 7 14.52 -15.15 9.49
CA LYS A 7 13.21 -15.70 9.83
C LYS A 7 12.98 -15.68 11.35
N ASN A 8 13.95 -16.12 12.13
CA ASN A 8 13.86 -16.11 13.59
C ASN A 8 13.73 -14.66 14.09
N TYR A 9 14.53 -13.73 13.57
CA TYR A 9 14.39 -12.30 13.88
C TYR A 9 12.98 -11.76 13.59
N LEU A 10 12.37 -12.12 12.45
CA LEU A 10 11.01 -11.69 12.11
C LEU A 10 9.95 -12.23 13.10
N ILE A 11 10.17 -13.42 13.66
CA ILE A 11 9.26 -14.09 14.59
C ILE A 11 9.49 -13.61 16.03
N ASP A 12 10.74 -13.59 16.48
CA ASP A 12 11.08 -13.42 17.88
C ASP A 12 11.18 -11.93 18.26
N GLU A 13 11.84 -11.13 17.40
CA GLU A 13 12.07 -9.70 17.66
C GLU A 13 10.92 -8.85 17.14
N LEU A 14 10.53 -9.03 15.86
CA LEU A 14 9.45 -8.24 15.25
C LEU A 14 8.06 -8.79 15.53
N ARG A 15 7.94 -10.00 16.11
CA ARG A 15 6.67 -10.64 16.50
C ARG A 15 5.63 -10.65 15.37
N LEU A 16 6.07 -10.86 14.14
CA LEU A 16 5.20 -10.85 12.97
C LEU A 16 4.37 -12.12 12.89
N SER A 17 3.17 -12.02 12.32
CA SER A 17 2.33 -13.18 12.06
C SER A 17 2.99 -14.15 11.06
N PRO A 18 2.72 -15.47 11.15
CA PRO A 18 3.31 -16.46 10.25
C PRO A 18 3.08 -16.16 8.76
N SER A 19 1.92 -15.62 8.41
CA SER A 19 1.60 -15.21 7.04
C SER A 19 2.50 -14.08 6.55
N THR A 20 2.76 -13.09 7.41
CA THR A 20 3.62 -11.95 7.10
C THR A 20 5.09 -12.36 6.98
N VAL A 21 5.55 -13.27 7.84
CA VAL A 21 6.90 -13.85 7.76
C VAL A 21 7.07 -14.59 6.44
N ASN A 22 6.12 -15.46 6.09
CA ASN A 22 6.18 -16.22 4.84
C ASN A 22 6.12 -15.33 3.59
N ASP A 23 5.28 -14.29 3.57
CA ASP A 23 5.26 -13.33 2.45
C ASP A 23 6.59 -12.59 2.32
N THR A 24 7.18 -12.16 3.44
CA THR A 24 8.50 -11.50 3.46
C THR A 24 9.55 -12.42 2.85
N LEU A 25 9.69 -13.63 3.37
CA LEU A 25 10.68 -14.61 2.93
C LEU A 25 10.48 -15.03 1.47
N ARG A 26 9.22 -15.13 1.01
CA ARG A 26 8.91 -15.47 -0.39
C ARG A 26 9.40 -14.42 -1.37
N ARG A 27 9.42 -13.14 -0.98
CA ARG A 27 9.89 -12.04 -1.85
C ARG A 27 11.39 -11.77 -1.75
N MET A 28 12.07 -12.25 -0.71
CA MET A 28 13.52 -12.05 -0.53
C MET A 28 14.36 -12.55 -1.72
N PRO A 29 14.14 -13.75 -2.29
CA PRO A 29 14.91 -14.22 -3.44
C PRO A 29 14.81 -13.30 -4.67
N TYR A 30 13.65 -12.67 -4.88
CA TYR A 30 13.50 -11.70 -5.96
C TYR A 30 14.33 -10.45 -5.70
N ILE A 31 14.35 -9.97 -4.46
CA ILE A 31 15.14 -8.81 -4.05
C ILE A 31 16.63 -9.10 -4.24
N GLU A 32 17.12 -10.21 -3.68
CA GLU A 32 18.52 -10.67 -3.78
C GLU A 32 18.97 -10.78 -5.26
N ASN A 33 18.13 -11.35 -6.13
CA ASN A 33 18.45 -11.51 -7.55
C ASN A 33 18.40 -10.21 -8.37
N LYS A 34 17.67 -9.19 -7.90
CA LYS A 34 17.48 -7.94 -8.64
C LYS A 34 18.32 -6.79 -8.10
N SER A 35 18.76 -6.86 -6.86
CA SER A 35 19.75 -5.96 -6.30
C SER A 35 21.16 -6.40 -6.69
N LYS A 36 22.09 -5.46 -6.88
CA LYS A 36 23.52 -5.79 -7.05
C LYS A 36 24.11 -6.38 -5.77
N SER A 37 23.70 -5.85 -4.62
CA SER A 37 24.01 -6.36 -3.30
C SER A 37 22.83 -6.12 -2.35
N MET A 38 22.89 -6.74 -1.17
CA MET A 38 21.89 -6.56 -0.11
C MET A 38 22.20 -5.38 0.82
N GLU A 39 23.05 -4.45 0.38
CA GLU A 39 23.37 -3.20 1.06
C GLU A 39 22.30 -2.12 0.81
N ARG A 40 22.21 -1.15 1.71
CA ARG A 40 21.19 -0.10 1.69
C ARG A 40 21.08 0.64 0.36
N GLU A 41 22.20 1.04 -0.23
CA GLU A 41 22.26 1.88 -1.42
C GLU A 41 21.72 1.13 -2.65
N ASP A 42 22.10 -0.13 -2.82
CA ASP A 42 21.65 -0.98 -3.92
C ASP A 42 20.17 -1.35 -3.77
N LEU A 43 19.70 -1.58 -2.54
CA LEU A 43 18.28 -1.78 -2.26
C LEU A 43 17.46 -0.51 -2.53
N GLN A 44 18.02 0.68 -2.26
CA GLN A 44 17.41 1.95 -2.61
C GLN A 44 17.35 2.15 -4.13
N GLU A 45 18.39 1.76 -4.87
CA GLU A 45 18.39 1.77 -6.35
C GLU A 45 17.32 0.82 -6.91
N LEU A 46 17.22 -0.40 -6.36
CA LEU A 46 16.19 -1.37 -6.74
C LEU A 46 14.77 -0.79 -6.56
N VAL A 47 14.50 -0.17 -5.41
CA VAL A 47 13.21 0.47 -5.11
C VAL A 47 12.91 1.59 -6.09
N ARG A 48 13.90 2.42 -6.44
CA ARG A 48 13.75 3.47 -7.48
C ARG A 48 13.39 2.88 -8.83
N ASN A 49 14.02 1.77 -9.22
CA ASN A 49 13.71 1.09 -10.48
C ASN A 49 12.29 0.51 -10.49
N ILE A 50 11.84 -0.07 -9.38
CA ILE A 50 10.47 -0.57 -9.23
C ILE A 50 9.46 0.58 -9.29
N TRP A 51 9.77 1.70 -8.62
CA TRP A 51 8.93 2.89 -8.65
C TRP A 51 8.79 3.46 -10.07
N ASN A 52 9.90 3.58 -10.82
CA ASN A 52 9.90 4.07 -12.19
C ASN A 52 9.12 3.18 -13.18
N THR A 53 9.00 1.88 -12.90
CA THR A 53 8.42 0.90 -13.83
C THR A 53 7.01 0.44 -13.46
N LYS A 54 6.61 0.61 -12.19
CA LYS A 54 5.32 0.11 -11.69
C LYS A 54 4.50 1.24 -11.08
N SER A 55 4.43 1.29 -9.75
CA SER A 55 3.59 2.25 -9.01
C SER A 55 4.16 2.52 -7.63
N ASN A 56 3.74 3.64 -7.02
CA ASN A 56 4.09 3.97 -5.64
C ASN A 56 3.69 2.85 -4.67
N LYS A 57 2.48 2.29 -4.84
CA LYS A 57 1.98 1.18 -4.02
C LYS A 57 2.89 -0.03 -4.10
N THR A 58 3.25 -0.45 -5.31
CA THR A 58 4.14 -1.62 -5.50
C THR A 58 5.51 -1.34 -4.91
N ALA A 59 6.09 -0.17 -5.16
CA ALA A 59 7.38 0.20 -4.58
C ALA A 59 7.33 0.21 -3.04
N ASN A 60 6.26 0.73 -2.45
CA ASN A 60 6.05 0.74 -1.00
C ASN A 60 5.92 -0.68 -0.40
N GLU A 61 5.31 -1.63 -1.10
CA GLU A 61 5.29 -3.04 -0.67
C GLU A 61 6.71 -3.62 -0.59
N TYR A 62 7.57 -3.34 -1.58
CA TYR A 62 8.97 -3.75 -1.53
C TYR A 62 9.74 -3.02 -0.43
N ILE A 63 9.50 -1.72 -0.22
CA ILE A 63 10.08 -0.95 0.89
C ILE A 63 9.75 -1.57 2.23
N LYS A 64 8.52 -2.08 2.46
CA LYS A 64 8.15 -2.76 3.72
C LYS A 64 9.06 -3.95 4.01
N ILE A 65 9.33 -4.77 2.99
CA ILE A 65 10.15 -5.98 3.11
C ILE A 65 11.62 -5.62 3.27
N ILE A 66 12.12 -4.68 2.47
CA ILE A 66 13.48 -4.17 2.54
C ILE A 66 13.75 -3.54 3.90
N ASN A 67 12.82 -2.76 4.45
CA ASN A 67 13.00 -2.16 5.77
C ASN A 67 13.08 -3.20 6.89
N ARG A 68 12.37 -4.34 6.78
CA ARG A 68 12.55 -5.45 7.74
C ARG A 68 13.97 -6.02 7.68
N TRP A 69 14.52 -6.16 6.46
CA TRP A 69 15.89 -6.59 6.26
C TRP A 69 16.92 -5.59 6.79
N LEU A 70 16.73 -4.29 6.50
CA LEU A 70 17.62 -3.23 6.98
C LEU A 70 17.60 -3.14 8.50
N LEU A 71 16.44 -3.29 9.13
CA LEU A 71 16.33 -3.33 10.59
C LEU A 71 17.09 -4.53 11.18
N TYR A 72 17.00 -5.71 10.57
CA TYR A 72 17.81 -6.87 10.95
C TYR A 72 19.32 -6.60 10.87
N LYS A 73 19.74 -5.80 9.88
CA LYS A 73 21.13 -5.35 9.71
C LYS A 73 21.52 -4.14 10.57
N ASN A 74 20.63 -3.62 11.40
CA ASN A 74 20.80 -2.38 12.17
C ASN A 74 21.07 -1.14 11.29
N GLU A 75 20.50 -1.11 10.09
CA GLU A 75 20.64 -0.01 9.13
C GLU A 75 19.41 0.91 9.12
N LYS A 76 19.60 2.12 8.58
CA LYS A 76 18.54 3.12 8.50
C LYS A 76 17.48 2.74 7.46
N PRO A 77 16.19 2.74 7.82
CA PRO A 77 15.12 2.37 6.90
C PRO A 77 14.99 3.36 5.73
N LEU A 78 14.45 2.88 4.63
CA LEU A 78 14.05 3.66 3.48
C LEU A 78 12.71 4.37 3.74
N LYS A 79 12.57 5.58 3.19
CA LYS A 79 11.32 6.35 3.27
C LYS A 79 10.31 5.83 2.23
N TYR A 80 9.05 5.75 2.64
CA TYR A 80 7.94 5.44 1.73
C TYR A 80 7.68 6.58 0.75
N PHE A 81 7.22 6.22 -0.45
CA PHE A 81 6.67 7.19 -1.39
C PHE A 81 5.29 7.63 -0.92
N LYS A 82 4.96 8.91 -1.13
CA LYS A 82 3.60 9.42 -0.90
C LYS A 82 2.64 8.68 -1.84
N GLU A 83 1.71 7.94 -1.26
CA GLU A 83 0.57 7.41 -2.01
C GLU A 83 -0.41 8.58 -2.16
N TYR A 84 -0.60 9.06 -3.38
CA TYR A 84 -1.73 9.93 -3.65
C TYR A 84 -2.96 9.06 -3.53
N GLU A 85 -3.82 9.35 -2.56
CA GLU A 85 -5.16 8.81 -2.53
C GLU A 85 -5.83 9.26 -3.82
N THR A 86 -5.88 8.39 -4.82
CA THR A 86 -6.91 8.51 -5.83
C THR A 86 -8.21 8.28 -5.07
N TYR A 87 -8.82 9.37 -4.58
CA TYR A 87 -10.22 9.36 -4.22
C TYR A 87 -10.92 8.69 -5.40
N THR A 88 -11.48 7.52 -5.15
CA THR A 88 -12.43 6.92 -6.07
C THR A 88 -13.65 7.83 -6.00
N VAL A 89 -13.59 8.96 -6.70
CA VAL A 89 -14.76 9.78 -6.97
C VAL A 89 -15.64 8.86 -7.77
N LYS A 90 -16.67 8.30 -7.13
CA LYS A 90 -17.75 7.63 -7.84
C LYS A 90 -18.36 8.72 -8.71
N THR A 91 -17.93 8.80 -9.96
CA THR A 91 -18.56 9.64 -10.97
C THR A 91 -19.95 9.05 -11.19
N CYS A 92 -20.93 9.61 -10.50
CA CYS A 92 -22.33 9.32 -10.71
C CYS A 92 -22.67 9.84 -12.11
N THR A 93 -23.17 8.99 -12.99
CA THR A 93 -23.66 9.43 -14.31
C THR A 93 -24.84 10.38 -14.13
N GLU A 94 -25.13 11.24 -15.12
CA GLU A 94 -26.29 12.16 -15.02
C GLU A 94 -27.61 11.40 -14.78
N GLU A 95 -27.75 10.20 -15.32
CA GLU A 95 -28.91 9.33 -15.08
C GLU A 95 -29.03 8.89 -13.62
N GLU A 96 -27.93 8.49 -12.98
CA GLU A 96 -27.91 8.11 -11.58
C GLU A 96 -28.17 9.31 -10.66
N LYS A 97 -27.65 10.50 -11.02
CA LYS A 97 -27.95 11.76 -10.32
C LYS A 97 -29.44 12.11 -10.41
N ASN A 98 -30.03 12.01 -11.59
CA ASN A 98 -31.45 12.27 -11.82
C ASN A 98 -32.33 11.27 -11.09
N LYS A 99 -31.93 9.99 -11.03
CA LYS A 99 -32.65 8.95 -10.27
C LYS A 99 -32.63 9.22 -8.76
N LEU A 100 -31.49 9.63 -8.20
CA LEU A 100 -31.36 10.00 -6.79
C LEU A 100 -32.16 11.26 -6.45
N LEU A 101 -32.19 12.25 -7.34
CA LEU A 101 -33.01 13.45 -7.18
C LEU A 101 -34.52 13.14 -7.24
N LEU A 102 -34.93 12.23 -8.13
CA LEU A 102 -36.32 11.77 -8.23
C LEU A 102 -36.75 10.96 -6.99
N GLU A 103 -35.86 10.15 -6.43
CA GLU A 103 -36.12 9.43 -5.18
C GLU A 103 -36.21 10.40 -3.98
N ALA A 104 -35.40 11.47 -3.96
CA ALA A 104 -35.47 12.50 -2.94
C ALA A 104 -36.74 13.37 -3.04
N SER A 105 -37.24 13.63 -4.26
CA SER A 105 -38.47 14.41 -4.48
C SER A 105 -39.76 13.63 -4.20
N ARG A 106 -39.70 12.29 -4.17
CA ARG A 106 -40.83 11.40 -3.83
C ARG A 106 -41.18 11.36 -2.34
N GLY A 107 -40.52 12.17 -1.49
CA GLY A 107 -41.07 12.61 -0.21
C GLY A 107 -41.54 11.50 0.73
N VAL A 108 -40.81 10.39 0.84
CA VAL A 108 -41.12 9.36 1.85
C VAL A 108 -40.64 9.88 3.22
N PRO A 109 -41.54 10.07 4.21
CA PRO A 109 -41.14 10.54 5.54
C PRO A 109 -40.22 9.49 6.20
N GLY A 110 -39.04 9.91 6.67
CA GLY A 110 -38.13 9.07 7.45
C GLY A 110 -36.81 8.65 6.79
N ARG A 111 -36.53 9.04 5.54
CA ARG A 111 -35.28 8.68 4.82
C ARG A 111 -34.33 9.84 4.51
N ARG A 112 -34.23 10.84 5.40
CA ARG A 112 -33.22 11.92 5.30
C ARG A 112 -32.06 11.61 6.24
N PRO A 113 -30.96 11.00 5.75
CA PRO A 113 -29.68 11.72 5.88
C PRO A 113 -28.63 11.45 4.77
N TYR A 114 -28.99 11.08 3.53
CA TYR A 114 -27.98 10.81 2.48
C TYR A 114 -27.99 11.77 1.28
N SER A 115 -28.99 12.62 1.10
CA SER A 115 -29.09 13.48 -0.09
C SER A 115 -28.40 14.85 0.04
N THR A 116 -28.01 15.28 1.24
CA THR A 116 -27.40 16.59 1.47
C THR A 116 -25.93 16.66 1.06
N PHE A 117 -25.27 15.54 0.77
CA PHE A 117 -23.86 15.53 0.39
C PHE A 117 -23.58 16.04 -1.04
N TYR A 118 -24.59 16.13 -1.91
CA TYR A 118 -24.41 16.50 -3.32
C TYR A 118 -24.86 17.93 -3.67
N LEU A 119 -25.33 18.71 -2.70
CA LEU A 119 -25.86 20.06 -2.93
C LEU A 119 -24.95 21.19 -2.41
N ALA A 120 -23.79 20.88 -1.83
CA ALA A 120 -22.86 21.87 -1.30
C ALA A 120 -21.60 21.99 -2.17
N GLN A 121 -21.78 22.41 -3.43
CA GLN A 121 -20.74 23.08 -4.22
C GLN A 121 -21.46 24.16 -5.04
N GLU A 122 -21.59 25.35 -4.45
CA GLU A 122 -21.69 26.62 -5.18
C GLU A 122 -20.28 27.17 -5.41
#